data_AF-A0A1S3B5W3-F1
#
_entry.id   AF-A0A1S3B5W3-F1
#
_cell.length_a   1.000
_cell.length_b   1.000
_cell.length_c   1.000
_cell.angle_alpha   90.00
_cell.angle_beta   90.00
_cell.angle_gamma   90.00
#
_symmetry.space_group_name_H-M   'P 1'
#
loop_
_entity.id
_entity.type
_entity.pdbx_description
1 polymer ?
#
loop_
_entity_poly.entity_id
_entity_poly.type
_entity_poly.pdbx_seq_one_letter_code
_entity_poly.pdbx_strand_id
1 'polypeptide(L)'
;MVTLNQRACALVFFIFILTSAIAQEVEDESEFDYRKGSKKGPSKWGDIKREWEKCKNGNMQSPIDLSNKRVKVVKSLGQLKNKYKPSIAIIKNRGHDISVKWEEDAGSIEINGTEYLLQQAHWHSPSEHTLNGRSYDLEVHLVHQSSNPNAKYPIAVVGFFYKIGRPDSFLSKLTRKIKALNEKKETKAGIINPRWIKNGGMKYYRYIGSLTVPPCTEGVIWNINKKIGTVSGKQVKLLRSAVHDSAEKNARPIQPHNGRHVVLYDPNPTHTLN
;
A
#
# COMPACT_ATOMS: atom_id res chain seq x y z
N MET A 1 69.95 6.22 22.65
CA MET A 1 68.67 6.76 22.12
C MET A 1 68.14 5.80 21.07
N VAL A 2 67.24 4.89 21.44
CA VAL A 2 66.39 4.17 20.48
C VAL A 2 65.02 4.07 21.15
N THR A 3 64.08 4.90 20.72
CA THR A 3 62.69 4.87 21.15
C THR A 3 61.92 3.89 20.27
N LEU A 4 61.49 2.76 20.84
CA LEU A 4 60.57 1.84 20.19
C LEU A 4 59.15 2.41 20.28
N ASN A 5 58.59 2.81 19.14
CA ASN A 5 57.23 3.32 19.03
C ASN A 5 56.27 2.16 18.70
N GLN A 6 55.71 1.50 19.72
CA GLN A 6 54.65 0.51 19.52
C GLN A 6 53.31 1.22 19.27
N ARG A 7 52.90 1.26 18.00
CA ARG A 7 51.55 1.70 17.61
C ARG A 7 50.57 0.59 17.95
N ALA A 8 49.67 0.86 18.89
CA ALA A 8 48.51 0.01 19.17
C ALA A 8 47.54 0.04 17.98
N CYS A 9 47.36 -1.10 17.31
CA CYS A 9 46.27 -1.29 16.35
C CYS A 9 44.95 -1.43 17.11
N ALA A 10 44.15 -0.37 17.13
CA ALA A 10 42.76 -0.44 17.56
C ALA A 10 41.94 -1.19 16.49
N LEU A 11 41.60 -2.46 16.77
CA LEU A 11 40.59 -3.18 16.00
C LEU A 11 39.22 -2.56 16.28
N VAL A 12 38.73 -1.76 15.33
CA VAL A 12 37.35 -1.28 15.31
C VAL A 12 36.45 -2.45 14.92
N PHE A 13 35.83 -3.08 15.90
CA PHE A 13 34.73 -4.02 15.66
C PHE A 13 33.53 -3.23 15.11
N PHE A 14 33.31 -3.28 13.80
CA PHE A 14 32.04 -2.91 13.21
C PHE A 14 30.99 -3.94 13.65
N ILE A 15 30.22 -3.59 14.68
CA ILE A 15 28.99 -4.29 15.01
C ILE A 15 28.02 -4.04 13.85
N PHE A 16 27.94 -4.99 12.91
CA PHE A 16 26.85 -5.04 11.95
C PHE A 16 25.57 -5.35 12.73
N ILE A 17 24.84 -4.31 13.11
CA ILE A 17 23.44 -4.46 13.52
C ILE A 17 22.71 -4.91 12.25
N LEU A 18 22.49 -6.23 12.14
CA LEU A 18 21.46 -6.81 11.26
C LEU A 18 20.11 -6.29 11.75
N THR A 19 19.78 -5.07 11.34
CA THR A 19 18.38 -4.65 11.37
C THR A 19 17.66 -5.58 10.41
N SER A 20 16.86 -6.48 10.95
CA SER A 20 15.91 -7.23 10.15
C SER A 20 15.01 -6.18 9.51
N ALA A 21 15.29 -5.84 8.24
CA ALA A 21 14.58 -4.83 7.51
C ALA A 21 13.17 -5.37 7.29
N ILE A 22 12.27 -5.03 8.20
CA ILE A 22 10.84 -5.18 7.98
C ILE A 22 10.53 -4.44 6.68
N ALA A 23 10.01 -5.17 5.69
CA ALA A 23 9.61 -4.60 4.42
C ALA A 23 8.50 -3.58 4.66
N GLN A 24 8.85 -2.31 4.67
CA GLN A 24 7.93 -1.19 4.84
C GLN A 24 8.08 -0.26 3.65
N GLU A 25 6.96 0.33 3.23
CA GLU A 25 6.97 1.47 2.31
C GLU A 25 7.81 2.59 2.91
N VAL A 26 8.51 3.35 2.08
CA VAL A 26 9.33 4.45 2.60
C VAL A 26 8.44 5.65 2.98
N GLU A 27 8.82 6.35 4.05
CA GLU A 27 7.95 7.29 4.79
C GLU A 27 8.07 8.76 4.33
N ASP A 28 9.20 9.16 3.75
CA ASP A 28 9.43 10.52 3.21
C ASP A 28 10.34 10.41 1.98
N GLU A 29 9.83 10.83 0.83
CA GLU A 29 10.37 10.37 -0.45
C GLU A 29 10.63 11.47 -1.47
N SER A 30 11.32 12.54 -1.05
CA SER A 30 11.94 13.50 -1.98
C SER A 30 12.90 12.86 -3.03
N GLU A 31 13.17 11.57 -2.89
CA GLU A 31 14.11 10.79 -3.69
C GLU A 31 13.51 10.15 -4.95
N PHE A 32 12.19 9.94 -5.02
CA PHE A 32 11.50 9.44 -6.21
C PHE A 32 10.30 10.34 -6.61
N ASP A 33 9.78 10.17 -7.82
CA ASP A 33 8.54 10.81 -8.28
C ASP A 33 7.68 9.89 -9.17
N TYR A 34 6.50 10.37 -9.58
CA TYR A 34 5.59 9.65 -10.49
C TYR A 34 5.62 10.19 -11.92
N ARG A 35 6.54 11.10 -12.25
CA ARG A 35 6.54 11.77 -13.56
C ARG A 35 7.11 10.83 -14.62
N LYS A 36 6.33 10.58 -15.67
CA LYS A 36 6.77 9.81 -16.84
C LYS A 36 8.00 10.46 -17.48
N GLY A 37 9.06 9.68 -17.70
CA GLY A 37 10.32 10.15 -18.30
C GLY A 37 11.30 10.82 -17.32
N SER A 38 10.91 11.06 -16.07
CA SER A 38 11.81 11.56 -15.03
C SER A 38 12.90 10.53 -14.69
N LYS A 39 14.11 11.00 -14.36
CA LYS A 39 15.18 10.14 -13.79
C LYS A 39 14.80 9.57 -12.42
N LYS A 40 13.82 10.19 -11.75
CA LYS A 40 13.23 9.76 -10.48
C LYS A 40 11.87 9.05 -10.66
N GLY A 41 11.41 8.89 -11.91
CA GLY A 41 10.08 8.37 -12.24
C GLY A 41 9.98 6.84 -12.13
N PRO A 42 8.77 6.27 -12.23
CA PRO A 42 8.51 4.84 -11.96
C PRO A 42 9.34 3.86 -12.80
N SER A 43 9.65 4.20 -14.05
CA SER A 43 10.49 3.38 -14.92
C SER A 43 11.97 3.34 -14.52
N LYS A 44 12.36 4.18 -13.55
CA LYS A 44 13.74 4.37 -13.09
C LYS A 44 13.94 4.08 -11.61
N TRP A 45 12.89 3.81 -10.83
CA TRP A 45 13.02 3.58 -9.38
C TRP A 45 14.10 2.56 -9.00
N GLY A 46 14.16 1.43 -9.70
CA GLY A 46 15.17 0.41 -9.43
C GLY A 46 16.60 0.75 -9.86
N ASP A 47 16.80 1.87 -10.58
CA ASP A 47 18.11 2.42 -10.92
C ASP A 47 18.58 3.49 -9.90
N ILE A 48 17.72 3.97 -8.99
CA ILE A 48 18.05 5.08 -8.06
C ILE A 48 18.90 4.59 -6.89
N LYS A 49 18.54 3.44 -6.30
CA LYS A 49 19.22 2.81 -5.16
C LYS A 49 19.24 1.31 -5.31
N ARG A 50 20.28 0.67 -4.77
CA ARG A 50 20.42 -0.79 -4.78
C ARG A 50 19.28 -1.48 -4.04
N GLU A 51 18.81 -0.90 -2.95
CA GLU A 51 17.71 -1.44 -2.14
C GLU A 51 16.37 -1.41 -2.89
N TRP A 52 16.27 -0.65 -3.99
CA TRP A 52 15.07 -0.51 -4.81
C TRP A 52 15.12 -1.35 -6.09
N GLU A 53 16.16 -2.17 -6.28
CA GLU A 53 16.39 -2.95 -7.51
C GLU A 53 15.17 -3.80 -7.92
N LYS A 54 14.39 -4.27 -6.93
CA LYS A 54 13.14 -5.03 -7.16
C LYS A 54 12.09 -4.25 -7.94
N CYS A 55 12.10 -2.92 -7.89
CA CYS A 55 11.24 -2.09 -8.73
C CYS A 55 11.51 -2.27 -10.22
N LYS A 56 12.71 -2.72 -10.61
CA LYS A 56 13.15 -2.95 -11.99
C LYS A 56 13.17 -4.42 -12.37
N ASN A 57 13.69 -5.29 -11.50
CA ASN A 57 13.95 -6.70 -11.83
C ASN A 57 12.96 -7.70 -11.19
N GLY A 58 11.97 -7.22 -10.43
CA GLY A 58 10.94 -8.05 -9.82
C GLY A 58 9.98 -8.63 -10.87
N ASN A 59 9.56 -9.88 -10.67
CA ASN A 59 8.64 -10.61 -11.55
C ASN A 59 7.21 -10.71 -11.01
N MET A 60 6.99 -10.33 -9.75
CA MET A 60 5.70 -10.28 -9.07
C MET A 60 5.33 -8.86 -8.68
N GLN A 61 5.67 -7.88 -9.51
CA GLN A 61 5.42 -6.47 -9.23
C GLN A 61 3.93 -6.09 -9.32
N SER A 62 3.51 -5.16 -8.46
CA SER A 62 2.19 -4.54 -8.41
C SER A 62 2.28 -3.07 -8.84
N PRO A 63 1.19 -2.45 -9.35
CA PRO A 63 -0.16 -3.01 -9.55
C PRO A 63 -0.30 -3.86 -10.81
N ILE A 64 -1.42 -4.58 -10.95
CA ILE A 64 -1.79 -5.35 -12.16
C ILE A 64 -3.22 -5.05 -12.62
N ASP A 65 -3.54 -5.41 -13.86
CA ASP A 65 -4.92 -5.47 -14.33
C ASP A 65 -5.62 -6.72 -13.80
N LEU A 66 -6.78 -6.52 -13.16
CA LEU A 66 -7.63 -7.56 -12.61
C LEU A 66 -8.69 -7.96 -13.64
N SER A 67 -8.27 -8.69 -14.68
CA SER A 67 -9.17 -9.11 -15.75
C SER A 67 -10.06 -10.29 -15.32
N ASN A 68 -11.39 -10.17 -15.47
CA ASN A 68 -12.33 -11.27 -15.21
C ASN A 68 -12.08 -12.50 -16.10
N LYS A 69 -11.45 -12.33 -17.28
CA LYS A 69 -11.17 -13.43 -18.21
C LYS A 69 -10.06 -14.38 -17.73
N ARG A 70 -9.27 -13.96 -16.74
CA ARG A 70 -8.09 -14.69 -16.26
C ARG A 70 -8.22 -15.20 -14.83
N VAL A 71 -9.37 -14.99 -14.18
CA VAL A 71 -9.56 -15.34 -12.78
C VAL A 71 -10.32 -16.63 -12.59
N LYS A 72 -9.80 -17.49 -11.71
CA LYS A 72 -10.54 -18.64 -11.22
C LYS A 72 -11.42 -18.20 -10.05
N VAL A 73 -12.72 -18.51 -10.11
CA VAL A 73 -13.63 -18.29 -8.99
C VAL A 73 -13.39 -19.36 -7.92
N VAL A 74 -13.11 -18.96 -6.69
CA VAL A 74 -12.74 -19.88 -5.61
C VAL A 74 -13.55 -19.56 -4.35
N LYS A 75 -14.58 -20.36 -4.07
CA LYS A 75 -15.39 -20.25 -2.85
C LYS A 75 -14.58 -20.52 -1.58
N SER A 76 -13.63 -21.46 -1.65
CA SER A 76 -12.84 -21.90 -0.49
C SER A 76 -11.90 -20.83 0.08
N LEU A 77 -11.69 -19.71 -0.62
CA LEU A 77 -10.98 -18.56 -0.06
C LEU A 77 -11.67 -17.98 1.18
N GLY A 78 -12.99 -18.15 1.28
CA GLY A 78 -13.79 -17.60 2.36
C GLY A 78 -13.89 -16.07 2.33
N GLN A 79 -14.82 -15.54 3.13
CA GLN A 79 -14.94 -14.11 3.34
C GLN A 79 -13.70 -13.61 4.09
N LEU A 80 -13.16 -12.46 3.67
CA LEU A 80 -12.09 -11.81 4.41
C LEU A 80 -12.63 -11.32 5.77
N LYS A 81 -12.24 -12.01 6.84
CA LYS A 81 -12.62 -11.66 8.21
C LYS A 81 -11.71 -10.55 8.72
N ASN A 82 -12.30 -9.51 9.29
CA ASN A 82 -11.58 -8.46 9.99
C ASN A 82 -12.05 -8.36 11.44
N LYS A 83 -11.11 -8.05 12.34
CA LYS A 83 -11.31 -7.82 13.77
C LYS A 83 -10.90 -6.39 14.13
N TYR A 84 -11.12 -5.43 13.22
CA TYR A 84 -10.73 -4.03 13.43
C TYR A 84 -11.32 -3.46 14.72
N LYS A 85 -10.71 -2.44 15.30
CA LYS A 85 -11.26 -1.71 16.46
C LYS A 85 -10.85 -0.24 16.42
N PRO A 86 -11.62 0.67 17.04
CA PRO A 86 -11.20 2.06 17.19
C PRO A 86 -9.84 2.12 17.90
N SER A 87 -8.92 2.91 17.35
CA SER A 87 -7.56 3.06 17.88
C SER A 87 -7.06 4.47 17.59
N ILE A 88 -6.07 4.92 18.36
CA ILE A 88 -5.41 6.21 18.18
C ILE A 88 -4.64 6.21 16.85
N ALA A 89 -4.81 7.28 16.08
CA ALA A 89 -4.14 7.45 14.81
C ALA A 89 -3.62 8.87 14.61
N ILE A 90 -2.65 8.97 13.70
CA ILE A 90 -2.17 10.21 13.11
C ILE A 90 -2.49 10.21 11.62
N ILE A 91 -2.56 11.41 11.04
CA ILE A 91 -2.61 11.60 9.59
C ILE A 91 -1.28 12.22 9.18
N LYS A 92 -0.64 11.64 8.17
CA LYS A 92 0.64 12.10 7.65
C LYS A 92 0.50 12.45 6.18
N ASN A 93 1.26 13.45 5.77
CA ASN A 93 1.61 13.68 4.38
C ASN A 93 3.02 13.12 4.17
N ARG A 94 3.13 12.01 3.44
CA ARG A 94 4.43 11.36 3.15
C ARG A 94 5.15 11.99 1.95
N GLY A 95 4.64 13.13 1.46
CA GLY A 95 5.09 13.80 0.25
C GLY A 95 4.53 13.17 -1.04
N HIS A 96 4.39 11.84 -1.07
CA HIS A 96 3.83 11.10 -2.21
C HIS A 96 2.37 10.67 -2.04
N ASP A 97 1.87 10.61 -0.81
CA ASP A 97 0.47 10.34 -0.49
C ASP A 97 0.07 10.92 0.86
N ILE A 98 -1.22 10.83 1.16
CA ILE A 98 -1.76 11.05 2.49
C ILE A 98 -2.03 9.70 3.11
N SER A 99 -1.60 9.50 4.35
CA SER A 99 -1.82 8.27 5.10
C SER A 99 -2.48 8.53 6.45
N VAL A 100 -3.27 7.56 6.91
CA VAL A 100 -3.70 7.39 8.29
C VAL A 100 -2.85 6.27 8.85
N LYS A 101 -2.03 6.56 9.87
CA LYS A 101 -1.23 5.56 10.59
C LYS A 101 -1.82 5.37 11.98
N TRP A 102 -2.13 4.13 12.33
CA TRP A 102 -2.55 3.79 13.69
C TRP A 102 -1.31 3.63 14.56
N GLU A 103 -1.30 4.30 15.70
CA GLU A 103 -0.17 4.27 16.66
C GLU A 103 -0.31 3.10 17.65
N GLU A 104 -1.54 2.62 17.83
CA GLU A 104 -1.89 1.50 18.68
C GLU A 104 -2.67 0.44 17.89
N ASP A 105 -2.89 -0.73 18.50
CA ASP A 105 -3.59 -1.84 17.88
C ASP A 105 -4.99 -1.46 17.35
N ALA A 106 -5.11 -1.36 16.03
CA ALA A 106 -6.35 -1.08 15.30
C ALA A 106 -7.11 -2.36 14.90
N GLY A 107 -6.65 -3.52 15.39
CA GLY A 107 -7.12 -4.85 15.03
C GLY A 107 -6.49 -5.37 13.75
N SER A 108 -7.05 -6.46 13.23
CA SER A 108 -6.39 -7.29 12.24
C SER A 108 -7.33 -7.83 11.16
N ILE A 109 -6.72 -8.42 10.13
CA ILE A 109 -7.37 -9.39 9.24
C ILE A 109 -6.75 -10.77 9.45
N GLU A 110 -7.50 -11.82 9.09
CA GLU A 110 -7.02 -13.20 9.16
C GLU A 110 -7.03 -13.83 7.76
N ILE A 111 -5.91 -14.40 7.34
CA ILE A 111 -5.75 -15.09 6.05
C ILE A 111 -5.12 -16.46 6.33
N ASN A 112 -5.84 -17.53 6.03
CA ASN A 112 -5.40 -18.92 6.21
C ASN A 112 -4.83 -19.19 7.62
N GLY A 113 -5.49 -18.69 8.66
CA GLY A 113 -5.06 -18.84 10.05
C GLY A 113 -3.88 -17.94 10.48
N THR A 114 -3.32 -17.14 9.57
CA THR A 114 -2.30 -16.13 9.93
C THR A 114 -2.99 -14.78 10.16
N GLU A 115 -2.66 -14.14 11.28
CA GLU A 115 -3.14 -12.81 11.63
C GLU A 115 -2.23 -11.71 11.05
N TYR A 116 -2.84 -10.68 10.47
CA TYR A 116 -2.15 -9.50 9.95
C TYR A 116 -2.73 -8.23 10.60
N LEU A 117 -1.92 -7.58 11.42
CA LEU A 117 -2.26 -6.35 12.16
C LEU A 117 -2.31 -5.15 11.21
N LEU A 118 -3.38 -4.36 11.25
CA LEU A 118 -3.51 -3.15 10.45
C LEU A 118 -2.52 -2.08 10.93
N GLN A 119 -1.72 -1.55 10.01
CA GLN A 119 -0.70 -0.54 10.31
C GLN A 119 -1.14 0.84 9.85
N GLN A 120 -1.54 0.94 8.58
CA GLN A 120 -1.81 2.23 7.95
C GLN A 120 -2.76 2.08 6.74
N ALA A 121 -3.39 3.19 6.38
CA ALA A 121 -4.20 3.29 5.17
C ALA A 121 -3.80 4.55 4.40
N HIS A 122 -3.63 4.44 3.08
CA HIS A 122 -3.25 5.56 2.23
C HIS A 122 -3.98 5.51 0.88
N TRP A 123 -3.92 6.61 0.13
CA TRP A 123 -4.70 6.79 -1.09
C TRP A 123 -3.84 7.11 -2.31
N HIS A 124 -4.21 6.48 -3.43
CA HIS A 124 -3.68 6.76 -4.75
C HIS A 124 -4.77 7.34 -5.66
N SER A 125 -4.42 8.38 -6.42
CA SER A 125 -5.28 8.94 -7.47
C SER A 125 -4.48 9.16 -8.76
N PRO A 126 -4.87 8.57 -9.90
CA PRO A 126 -5.98 7.62 -10.08
C PRO A 126 -5.72 6.28 -9.37
N SER A 127 -6.59 5.29 -9.54
CA SER A 127 -6.32 3.94 -9.03
C SER A 127 -5.07 3.35 -9.67
N GLU A 128 -4.30 2.62 -8.88
CA GLU A 128 -3.11 1.91 -9.33
C GLU A 128 -3.49 0.63 -10.07
N HIS A 129 -4.36 -0.17 -9.47
CA HIS A 129 -4.93 -1.33 -10.13
C HIS A 129 -5.93 -0.88 -11.20
N THR A 130 -6.10 -1.74 -12.20
CA THR A 130 -7.16 -1.62 -13.19
C THR A 130 -8.10 -2.82 -13.12
N LEU A 131 -9.33 -2.64 -13.60
CA LEU A 131 -10.30 -3.72 -13.73
C LEU A 131 -10.72 -3.84 -15.19
N ASN A 132 -10.28 -4.89 -15.88
CA ASN A 132 -10.48 -5.09 -17.31
C ASN A 132 -9.98 -3.89 -18.14
N GLY A 133 -8.77 -3.40 -17.82
CA GLY A 133 -8.13 -2.27 -18.46
C GLY A 133 -8.64 -0.89 -18.00
N ARG A 134 -9.68 -0.83 -17.17
CA ARG A 134 -10.24 0.43 -16.67
C ARG A 134 -9.55 0.88 -15.38
N SER A 135 -9.01 2.10 -15.38
CA SER A 135 -8.60 2.82 -14.18
C SER A 135 -9.78 3.55 -13.55
N TYR A 136 -9.73 3.73 -12.23
CA TYR A 136 -10.73 4.42 -11.41
C TYR A 136 -10.15 5.71 -10.82
N ASP A 137 -11.01 6.55 -10.23
CA ASP A 137 -10.63 7.90 -9.82
C ASP A 137 -9.78 7.95 -8.54
N LEU A 138 -9.92 6.93 -7.69
CA LEU A 138 -9.15 6.77 -6.45
C LEU A 138 -9.06 5.30 -6.05
N GLU A 139 -8.00 4.93 -5.37
CA GLU A 139 -7.83 3.66 -4.68
C GLU A 139 -7.30 3.90 -3.28
N VAL A 140 -7.83 3.20 -2.28
CA VAL A 140 -7.26 3.17 -0.92
C VAL A 140 -6.62 1.82 -0.68
N HIS A 141 -5.46 1.82 -0.03
CA HIS A 141 -4.77 0.62 0.44
C HIS A 141 -4.76 0.61 1.96
N LEU A 142 -5.19 -0.49 2.56
CA LEU A 142 -5.04 -0.76 3.98
C LEU A 142 -3.93 -1.80 4.13
N VAL A 143 -2.79 -1.38 4.67
CA VAL A 143 -1.58 -2.20 4.79
C VAL A 143 -1.56 -2.88 6.15
N HIS A 144 -1.36 -4.20 6.12
CA HIS A 144 -1.30 -5.03 7.31
C HIS A 144 0.02 -5.79 7.34
N GLN A 145 0.53 -5.99 8.55
CA GLN A 145 1.75 -6.76 8.80
C GLN A 145 1.42 -8.02 9.57
N SER A 146 1.99 -9.15 9.15
CA SER A 146 1.85 -10.42 9.86
C SER A 146 2.36 -10.30 11.30
N SER A 147 1.59 -10.82 12.27
CA SER A 147 2.06 -10.99 13.64
C SER A 147 3.06 -12.14 13.79
N ASN A 148 3.11 -13.06 12.81
CA ASN A 148 4.12 -14.11 12.73
C ASN A 148 5.35 -13.61 11.96
N PRO A 149 6.54 -13.48 12.59
CA PRO A 149 7.76 -13.01 11.94
C PRO A 149 8.29 -13.98 10.87
N ASN A 150 7.87 -15.25 10.91
CA ASN A 150 8.25 -16.27 9.94
C ASN A 150 7.18 -16.50 8.87
N ALA A 151 6.18 -15.61 8.76
CA ALA A 151 5.16 -15.76 7.74
C ALA A 151 5.78 -15.69 6.34
N LYS A 152 5.40 -16.65 5.49
CA LYS A 152 5.82 -16.71 4.08
C LYS A 152 5.57 -15.38 3.34
N TYR A 153 4.47 -14.73 3.68
CA TYR A 153 4.11 -13.41 3.17
C TYR A 153 3.96 -12.48 4.37
N PRO A 154 4.90 -11.55 4.62
CA PRO A 154 4.87 -10.71 5.82
C PRO A 154 3.85 -9.57 5.74
N ILE A 155 3.33 -9.27 4.55
CA ILE A 155 2.45 -8.13 4.29
C ILE A 155 1.17 -8.61 3.58
N ALA A 156 0.03 -8.08 4.02
CA ALA A 156 -1.23 -8.19 3.31
C ALA A 156 -1.86 -6.81 3.12
N VAL A 157 -2.35 -6.53 1.92
CA VAL A 157 -3.02 -5.26 1.59
C VAL A 157 -4.46 -5.52 1.21
N VAL A 158 -5.37 -4.70 1.73
CA VAL A 158 -6.78 -4.66 1.32
C VAL A 158 -7.03 -3.38 0.56
N GLY A 159 -7.54 -3.48 -0.67
CA GLY A 159 -7.76 -2.35 -1.56
C GLY A 159 -9.24 -2.11 -1.88
N PHE A 160 -9.64 -0.83 -1.97
CA PHE A 160 -10.95 -0.42 -2.47
C PHE A 160 -10.82 0.61 -3.60
N PHE A 161 -11.53 0.36 -4.72
CA PHE A 161 -11.68 1.33 -5.80
C PHE A 161 -12.80 2.33 -5.51
N TYR A 162 -12.65 3.54 -6.02
CA TYR A 162 -13.70 4.55 -6.03
C TYR A 162 -13.83 5.22 -7.39
N LYS A 163 -15.07 5.50 -7.79
CA LYS A 163 -15.37 6.40 -8.90
C LYS A 163 -15.93 7.73 -8.38
N ILE A 164 -15.83 8.79 -9.17
CA ILE A 164 -16.44 10.07 -8.83
C ILE A 164 -17.96 9.89 -8.68
N GLY A 165 -18.51 10.40 -7.59
CA GLY A 165 -19.91 10.31 -7.21
C GLY A 165 -20.19 11.02 -5.89
N ARG A 166 -21.02 10.41 -5.04
CA ARG A 166 -21.31 10.92 -3.70
C ARG A 166 -20.03 10.98 -2.85
N PRO A 167 -19.89 11.97 -1.94
CA PRO A 167 -18.74 12.04 -1.05
C PRO A 167 -18.55 10.76 -0.23
N ASP A 168 -17.29 10.36 -0.08
CA ASP A 168 -16.92 9.29 0.84
C ASP A 168 -17.06 9.80 2.29
N SER A 169 -17.75 9.05 3.15
CA SER A 169 -18.06 9.51 4.50
C SER A 169 -16.83 9.53 5.41
N PHE A 170 -15.83 8.68 5.15
CA PHE A 170 -14.60 8.65 5.92
C PHE A 170 -13.69 9.84 5.57
N LEU A 171 -13.43 10.09 4.29
CA LEU A 171 -12.68 11.26 3.81
C LEU A 171 -13.35 12.59 4.23
N SER A 172 -14.67 12.61 4.37
CA SER A 172 -15.39 13.77 4.91
C SER A 172 -14.96 14.08 6.35
N LYS A 173 -14.72 13.06 7.19
CA LYS A 173 -14.22 13.22 8.56
C LYS A 173 -12.77 13.71 8.59
N LEU A 174 -11.96 13.31 7.60
CA LEU A 174 -10.55 13.68 7.51
C LEU A 174 -10.30 15.05 6.88
N THR A 175 -11.28 15.61 6.15
CA THR A 175 -11.10 16.80 5.31
C THR A 175 -10.40 17.97 6.00
N ARG A 176 -10.82 18.32 7.23
CA ARG A 176 -10.20 19.43 7.98
C ARG A 176 -8.75 19.14 8.35
N LYS A 177 -8.45 17.90 8.72
CA LYS A 177 -7.11 17.48 9.12
C LYS A 177 -6.17 17.39 7.92
N ILE A 178 -6.64 16.92 6.77
CA ILE A 178 -5.86 16.90 5.53
C ILE A 178 -5.48 18.33 5.13
N LYS A 179 -6.41 19.30 5.20
CA LYS A 179 -6.08 20.71 4.92
C LYS A 179 -5.02 21.29 5.86
N ALA A 180 -4.99 20.85 7.12
CA ALA A 180 -4.01 21.30 8.10
C ALA A 180 -2.59 20.76 7.84
N LEU A 181 -2.43 19.76 6.95
CA LEU A 181 -1.12 19.22 6.57
C LEU A 181 -0.35 20.12 5.60
N ASN A 182 -0.98 21.16 5.04
CA ASN A 182 -0.26 22.13 4.21
C ASN A 182 0.83 22.89 5.00
N GLU A 183 0.68 22.96 6.33
CA GLU A 183 1.61 23.64 7.24
C GLU A 183 2.49 22.67 8.04
N LYS A 184 2.19 21.36 8.02
CA LYS A 184 2.81 20.33 8.88
C LYS A 184 2.88 18.98 8.17
N LYS A 185 3.97 18.22 8.36
CA LYS A 185 4.08 16.85 7.81
C LYS A 185 3.08 15.87 8.40
N GLU A 186 2.62 16.08 9.63
CA GLU A 186 1.66 15.20 10.30
C GLU A 186 0.77 15.95 11.31
N THR A 187 -0.37 15.35 11.65
CA THR A 187 -1.30 15.85 12.67
C THR A 187 -2.04 14.72 13.37
N LYS A 188 -2.43 14.92 14.64
CA LYS A 188 -3.20 13.94 15.40
C LYS A 188 -4.59 13.75 14.79
N ALA A 189 -4.96 12.49 14.52
CA ALA A 189 -6.29 12.13 14.04
C ALA A 189 -7.28 11.91 15.20
N GLY A 190 -6.76 11.57 16.39
CA GLY A 190 -7.54 11.09 17.51
C GLY A 190 -7.92 9.62 17.30
N ILE A 191 -9.06 9.19 17.86
CA ILE A 191 -9.54 7.82 17.70
C ILE A 191 -10.19 7.65 16.31
N ILE A 192 -9.61 6.77 15.50
CA ILE A 192 -10.13 6.41 14.17
C ILE A 192 -10.51 4.94 14.17
N ASN A 193 -11.75 4.65 13.77
CA ASN A 193 -12.23 3.26 13.58
C ASN A 193 -12.02 2.82 12.13
N PRO A 194 -11.15 1.82 11.86
CA PRO A 194 -10.89 1.34 10.50
C PRO A 194 -12.13 0.84 9.77
N ARG A 195 -13.17 0.40 10.49
CA ARG A 195 -14.45 -0.04 9.91
C ARG A 195 -15.21 1.06 9.16
N TRP A 196 -14.81 2.32 9.32
CA TRP A 196 -15.35 3.42 8.52
C TRP A 196 -14.84 3.39 7.08
N ILE A 197 -13.70 2.75 6.80
CA ILE A 197 -13.18 2.51 5.46
C ILE A 197 -13.82 1.24 4.90
N LYS A 198 -14.99 1.37 4.27
CA LYS A 198 -15.69 0.22 3.67
C LYS A 198 -16.44 0.61 2.41
N ASN A 199 -16.45 -0.29 1.43
CA ASN A 199 -17.30 -0.18 0.24
C ASN A 199 -18.53 -1.13 0.29
N GLY A 200 -18.59 -2.03 1.29
CA GLY A 200 -19.70 -2.97 1.51
C GLY A 200 -19.79 -4.11 0.47
N GLY A 201 -18.71 -4.43 -0.25
CA GLY A 201 -18.65 -5.57 -1.16
C GLY A 201 -18.04 -6.81 -0.49
N MET A 202 -18.59 -7.99 -0.76
CA MET A 202 -18.03 -9.26 -0.26
C MET A 202 -17.06 -9.92 -1.24
N LYS A 203 -17.18 -9.63 -2.54
CA LYS A 203 -16.34 -10.22 -3.60
C LYS A 203 -15.00 -9.51 -3.66
N TYR A 204 -13.90 -10.23 -3.76
CA TYR A 204 -12.57 -9.66 -3.87
C TYR A 204 -11.64 -10.53 -4.72
N TYR A 205 -10.71 -9.89 -5.41
CA TYR A 205 -9.59 -10.53 -6.07
C TYR A 205 -8.47 -10.75 -5.07
N ARG A 206 -7.80 -11.90 -5.14
CA ARG A 206 -6.57 -12.17 -4.39
C ARG A 206 -5.46 -12.63 -5.30
N TYR A 207 -4.27 -12.07 -5.08
CA TYR A 207 -3.04 -12.46 -5.77
C TYR A 207 -1.82 -12.13 -4.92
N ILE A 208 -0.66 -12.69 -5.29
CA ILE A 208 0.63 -12.36 -4.67
C ILE A 208 1.36 -11.35 -5.57
N GLY A 209 1.76 -10.24 -4.98
CA GLY A 209 2.36 -9.10 -5.66
C GLY A 209 3.50 -8.46 -4.88
N SER A 210 3.64 -7.14 -5.04
CA SER A 210 4.64 -6.32 -4.36
C SER A 210 4.02 -5.07 -3.71
N LEU A 211 4.82 -4.32 -2.97
CA LEU A 211 4.54 -2.90 -2.71
C LEU A 211 4.52 -2.13 -4.04
N THR A 212 3.70 -1.08 -4.12
CA THR A 212 3.53 -0.23 -5.32
C THR A 212 4.36 1.04 -5.27
N VAL A 213 5.14 1.22 -4.22
CA VAL A 213 6.17 2.24 -4.07
C VAL A 213 7.52 1.56 -3.77
N PRO A 214 8.67 2.24 -3.95
CA PRO A 214 9.95 1.71 -3.50
C PRO A 214 9.90 1.26 -2.02
N PRO A 215 10.62 0.20 -1.63
CA PRO A 215 11.55 -0.61 -2.41
C PRO A 215 10.91 -1.66 -3.35
N CYS A 216 9.58 -1.61 -3.53
CA CYS A 216 8.82 -2.56 -4.36
C CYS A 216 8.99 -4.02 -3.95
N THR A 217 9.12 -4.27 -2.64
CA THR A 217 9.28 -5.61 -2.06
C THR A 217 8.14 -6.53 -2.48
N GLU A 218 8.48 -7.71 -2.99
CA GLU A 218 7.54 -8.77 -3.38
C GLU A 218 7.07 -9.60 -2.18
N GLY A 219 6.08 -10.47 -2.39
CA GLY A 219 5.52 -11.31 -1.33
C GLY A 219 4.39 -10.62 -0.55
N VAL A 220 3.69 -9.69 -1.19
CA VAL A 220 2.51 -9.01 -0.65
C VAL A 220 1.25 -9.77 -1.05
N ILE A 221 0.40 -10.15 -0.08
CA ILE A 221 -0.93 -10.69 -0.36
C ILE A 221 -1.88 -9.53 -0.65
N TRP A 222 -2.27 -9.35 -1.91
CA TRP A 222 -3.24 -8.34 -2.30
C TRP A 222 -4.67 -8.87 -2.21
N ASN A 223 -5.57 -8.05 -1.68
CA ASN A 223 -7.00 -8.32 -1.55
C ASN A 223 -7.80 -7.13 -2.07
N ILE A 224 -8.12 -7.12 -3.36
CA ILE A 224 -8.80 -5.98 -3.99
C ILE A 224 -10.29 -6.24 -4.06
N ASN A 225 -11.08 -5.42 -3.38
CA ASN A 225 -12.53 -5.57 -3.40
C ASN A 225 -13.09 -5.25 -4.79
N LYS A 226 -13.99 -6.11 -5.28
CA LYS A 226 -14.60 -5.96 -6.61
C LYS A 226 -15.63 -4.83 -6.67
N LYS A 227 -16.25 -4.46 -5.54
CA LYS A 227 -17.25 -3.39 -5.52
C LYS A 227 -16.57 -2.02 -5.64
N ILE A 228 -17.12 -1.16 -6.48
CA ILE A 228 -16.61 0.20 -6.66
C ILE A 228 -17.36 1.13 -5.72
N GLY A 229 -16.63 1.79 -4.83
CA GLY A 229 -17.15 2.86 -3.96
C GLY A 229 -17.34 4.18 -4.70
N THR A 230 -17.78 5.21 -3.99
CA THR A 230 -17.89 6.57 -4.54
C THR A 230 -17.10 7.56 -3.71
N VAL A 231 -16.47 8.52 -4.39
CA VAL A 231 -15.77 9.65 -3.77
C VAL A 231 -16.16 10.92 -4.52
N SER A 232 -16.20 12.07 -3.85
CA SER A 232 -16.47 13.32 -4.56
C SER A 232 -15.21 13.85 -5.27
N GLY A 233 -15.38 14.55 -6.40
CA GLY A 233 -14.25 15.22 -7.07
C GLY A 233 -13.52 16.22 -6.17
N LYS A 234 -14.22 16.87 -5.23
CA LYS A 234 -13.61 17.76 -4.22
C LYS A 234 -12.68 17.00 -3.27
N GLN A 235 -13.02 15.78 -2.86
CA GLN A 235 -12.17 14.95 -2.00
C GLN A 235 -10.95 14.41 -2.75
N VAL A 236 -11.12 14.01 -4.01
CA VAL A 236 -9.97 13.63 -4.86
C VAL A 236 -9.01 14.81 -5.02
N LYS A 237 -9.53 16.00 -5.36
CA LYS A 237 -8.71 17.22 -5.45
C LYS A 237 -8.02 17.54 -4.13
N LEU A 238 -8.71 17.36 -2.99
CA LEU A 238 -8.11 17.59 -1.67
C LEU A 238 -6.88 16.71 -1.43
N LEU A 239 -6.94 15.41 -1.76
CA LEU A 239 -5.80 14.50 -1.62
C LEU A 239 -4.66 14.88 -2.56
N ARG A 240 -4.99 15.15 -3.83
CA ARG A 240 -4.02 15.55 -4.87
C ARG A 240 -3.26 16.84 -4.55
N SER A 241 -3.96 17.83 -4.00
CA SER A 241 -3.34 19.13 -3.65
C SER A 241 -2.57 19.10 -2.34
N ALA A 242 -2.68 18.05 -1.54
CA ALA A 242 -1.96 17.96 -0.27
C ALA A 242 -0.55 17.37 -0.44
N VAL A 243 -0.28 16.61 -1.50
CA VAL A 243 1.01 15.95 -1.77
C VAL A 243 1.94 16.85 -2.60
N HIS A 244 3.19 16.44 -2.80
CA HIS A 244 4.12 17.14 -3.69
C HIS A 244 3.58 17.15 -5.14
N ASP A 245 3.88 18.21 -5.91
CA ASP A 245 3.42 18.35 -7.31
C ASP A 245 3.76 17.13 -8.18
N SER A 246 4.91 16.50 -7.93
CA SER A 246 5.38 15.33 -8.66
C SER A 246 4.64 14.02 -8.29
N ALA A 247 3.71 14.10 -7.35
CA ALA A 247 2.85 13.03 -6.86
C ALA A 247 1.36 13.39 -6.91
N GLU A 248 0.95 14.50 -7.56
CA GLU A 248 -0.47 14.82 -7.76
C GLU A 248 -1.22 13.65 -8.43
N LYS A 249 -0.52 12.92 -9.30
CA LYS A 249 -0.93 11.62 -9.84
C LYS A 249 0.02 10.53 -9.35
N ASN A 250 -0.19 10.06 -8.13
CA ASN A 250 0.67 9.10 -7.43
C ASN A 250 0.35 7.62 -7.75
N ALA A 251 -0.02 7.31 -8.99
CA ALA A 251 -0.30 5.92 -9.38
C ALA A 251 0.88 5.32 -10.14
N ARG A 252 1.48 4.26 -9.61
CA ARG A 252 2.48 3.46 -10.34
C ARG A 252 1.81 2.83 -11.57
N PRO A 253 2.47 2.84 -12.74
CA PRO A 253 1.95 2.16 -13.92
C PRO A 253 1.70 0.66 -13.70
N ILE A 254 0.75 0.08 -14.42
CA ILE A 254 0.49 -1.36 -14.44
C ILE A 254 1.77 -2.14 -14.78
N GLN A 255 2.04 -3.18 -13.99
CA GLN A 255 3.18 -4.06 -14.15
C GLN A 255 2.79 -5.34 -14.92
N PRO A 256 3.74 -6.00 -15.60
CA PRO A 256 3.46 -7.24 -16.34
C PRO A 256 2.85 -8.33 -15.46
N HIS A 257 1.78 -8.97 -15.93
CA HIS A 257 1.08 -10.00 -15.14
C HIS A 257 1.93 -11.26 -14.88
N ASN A 258 2.85 -11.61 -15.79
CA ASN A 258 3.79 -12.73 -15.65
C ASN A 258 3.13 -14.07 -15.26
N GLY A 259 1.96 -14.37 -15.83
CA GLY A 259 1.26 -15.64 -15.58
C GLY A 259 0.78 -15.89 -14.14
N ARG A 260 0.86 -14.90 -13.24
CA ARG A 260 0.49 -15.04 -11.82
C ARG A 260 -0.95 -15.52 -11.62
N HIS A 261 -1.17 -16.37 -10.63
CA HIS A 261 -2.52 -16.81 -10.29
C HIS A 261 -3.29 -15.67 -9.59
N VAL A 262 -4.35 -15.20 -10.23
CA VAL A 262 -5.34 -14.29 -9.65
C VAL A 262 -6.63 -15.06 -9.45
N VAL A 263 -7.16 -15.03 -8.23
CA VAL A 263 -8.40 -15.72 -7.88
C VAL A 263 -9.47 -14.71 -7.46
N LEU A 264 -10.72 -15.01 -7.76
CA LEU A 264 -11.88 -14.22 -7.35
C LEU A 264 -12.66 -14.99 -6.29
N TYR A 265 -12.77 -14.42 -5.10
CA TYR A 265 -13.75 -14.91 -4.13
C TYR A 265 -15.14 -14.38 -4.49
N ASP A 266 -16.10 -15.30 -4.60
CA ASP A 266 -17.51 -15.01 -4.78
C ASP A 266 -18.33 -15.91 -3.83
N PRO A 267 -19.08 -15.36 -2.85
CA PRO A 267 -19.90 -16.16 -1.94
C PRO A 267 -21.06 -16.86 -2.66
N ASN A 268 -21.57 -16.25 -3.74
CA ASN A 268 -22.71 -16.74 -4.51
C ASN A 268 -22.35 -16.73 -6.01
N PRO A 269 -21.49 -17.64 -6.48
CA PRO A 269 -21.26 -17.79 -7.90
C PRO A 269 -22.50 -18.43 -8.49
N THR A 270 -23.38 -17.59 -9.01
CA THR A 270 -24.39 -18.02 -9.97
C THR A 270 -23.65 -18.57 -11.19
N HIS A 271 -24.09 -19.72 -11.70
CA HIS A 271 -23.47 -20.47 -12.79
C HIS A 271 -22.98 -19.59 -13.96
N THR A 272 -21.80 -19.98 -14.47
CA THR A 272 -21.14 -19.59 -15.73
C THR A 272 -20.77 -18.11 -15.92
N LEU A 273 -19.48 -17.81 -15.73
CA LEU A 273 -18.80 -16.77 -16.51
C LEU A 273 -18.73 -17.31 -17.94
N ASN A 274 -19.60 -16.83 -18.83
CA ASN A 274 -19.38 -16.95 -20.28
C ASN A 274 -18.25 -16.01 -20.72
#